data_AF-C0BAT0-F1
#
_entry.id   AF-C0BAT0-F1
#
_cell.length_a   1.000
_cell.length_b   1.000
_cell.length_c   1.000
_cell.angle_alpha   90.00
_cell.angle_beta   90.00
_cell.angle_gamma   90.00
#
_symmetry.space_group_name_H-M   'P 1'
#
loop_
_entity.id
_entity.type
_entity.pdbx_description
1 polymer ?
#
loop_
_entity_poly.entity_id
_entity_poly.type
_entity_poly.pdbx_seq_one_letter_code
_entity_poly.pdbx_strand_id
1 'polypeptide(L)'
;MIRSKLGTYIDVSGGNCYNGANVWLYQENESNAQVWSLKKAYTKQTLDSTLGVSGRTIQEELAAHVNDRYYLGTHYCGEYTIPDRCMHPNGSPGYNNYTGLNCTGFIAFVVGKCGGDLGMIARMGRNGGYTNGSNWYKYLKSVNVECYAYNSIAELLRNGRAEKGDIMYKEPKNWNCGEDCHLAFFWGDTAWDNKFWHSLEDGNQISPLQVENYANTYYLIKTRK
;
A
#
# COMPACT_ATOMS: atom_id res chain seq x y z
N MET A 1 -9.91 -34.33 -12.44
CA MET A 1 -10.47 -33.66 -13.64
C MET A 1 -11.63 -32.78 -13.21
N ILE A 2 -11.85 -31.64 -13.88
CA ILE A 2 -12.96 -30.73 -13.58
C ILE A 2 -14.00 -30.86 -14.71
N ARG A 3 -15.18 -31.41 -14.39
CA ARG A 3 -16.22 -31.76 -15.36
C ARG A 3 -17.33 -30.71 -15.37
N SER A 4 -17.73 -30.27 -16.56
CA SER A 4 -18.91 -29.42 -16.77
C SER A 4 -20.20 -30.23 -16.61
N LYS A 5 -21.34 -29.54 -16.44
CA LYS A 5 -22.66 -30.19 -16.40
C LYS A 5 -23.03 -30.90 -17.72
N LEU A 6 -22.41 -30.50 -18.83
CA LEU A 6 -22.63 -31.09 -20.15
C LEU A 6 -21.76 -32.33 -20.41
N GLY A 7 -20.93 -32.73 -19.45
CA GLY A 7 -20.11 -33.93 -19.53
C GLY A 7 -18.72 -33.73 -20.15
N THR A 8 -18.36 -32.50 -20.52
CA THR A 8 -17.02 -32.11 -20.99
C THR A 8 -16.10 -31.72 -19.84
N TYR A 9 -14.79 -31.64 -20.08
CA TYR A 9 -13.76 -31.37 -19.08
C TYR A 9 -12.95 -30.13 -19.44
N ILE A 10 -12.49 -29.38 -18.43
CA ILE A 10 -11.53 -28.30 -18.65
C ILE A 10 -10.22 -28.92 -19.18
N ASP A 11 -9.74 -28.41 -20.30
CA ASP A 11 -8.62 -28.95 -21.06
C ASP A 11 -7.73 -27.80 -21.58
N VAL A 12 -6.42 -28.03 -21.74
CA VAL A 12 -5.52 -27.09 -22.44
C VAL A 12 -5.46 -27.50 -23.90
N SER A 13 -5.89 -26.60 -24.80
CA SER A 13 -6.01 -26.87 -26.23
C SER A 13 -4.74 -27.47 -26.83
N GLY A 14 -4.85 -28.72 -27.30
CA GLY A 14 -3.74 -29.48 -27.90
C GLY A 14 -2.64 -29.91 -26.92
N GLY A 15 -2.88 -29.84 -25.61
CA GLY A 15 -1.88 -30.18 -24.57
C GLY A 15 -0.66 -29.26 -24.55
N ASN A 16 -0.79 -28.05 -25.11
CA ASN A 16 0.33 -27.12 -25.29
C ASN A 16 0.83 -26.53 -23.96
N CYS A 17 2.14 -26.50 -23.75
CA CYS A 17 2.77 -25.97 -22.54
C CYS A 17 3.34 -24.54 -22.70
N TYR A 18 3.10 -23.88 -23.83
CA TYR A 18 3.53 -22.48 -24.04
C TYR A 18 2.55 -21.49 -23.39
N ASN A 19 3.06 -20.34 -22.96
CA ASN A 19 2.26 -19.27 -22.36
C ASN A 19 1.23 -18.73 -23.36
N GLY A 20 -0.03 -18.60 -22.92
CA GLY A 20 -1.13 -18.12 -23.76
C GLY A 20 -1.87 -19.23 -24.53
N ALA A 21 -1.49 -20.51 -24.35
CA ALA A 21 -2.29 -21.63 -24.85
C ALA A 21 -3.73 -21.53 -24.32
N ASN A 22 -4.70 -21.75 -25.22
CA ASN A 22 -6.11 -21.58 -24.89
C ASN A 22 -6.61 -22.69 -23.95
N VAL A 23 -7.52 -22.33 -23.05
CA VAL A 23 -8.24 -23.28 -22.18
C VAL A 23 -9.67 -23.41 -22.70
N TRP A 24 -10.14 -24.65 -22.82
CA TRP A 24 -11.45 -24.96 -23.43
C TRP A 24 -12.15 -26.12 -22.71
N LEU A 25 -13.35 -26.46 -23.20
CA LEU A 25 -14.10 -27.63 -22.77
C LEU A 25 -13.98 -28.72 -23.84
N TYR A 26 -13.48 -29.89 -23.47
CA TYR A 26 -13.25 -31.00 -24.39
C TYR A 26 -13.82 -32.32 -23.86
N GLN A 27 -13.94 -33.33 -24.72
CA GLN A 27 -14.32 -34.68 -24.32
C GLN A 27 -13.24 -35.29 -23.43
N GLU A 28 -13.62 -36.21 -22.54
CA GLU A 28 -12.65 -36.93 -21.70
C GLU A 28 -11.62 -37.65 -22.58
N ASN A 29 -10.33 -37.44 -22.30
CA ASN A 29 -9.25 -38.06 -23.05
C ASN A 29 -8.09 -38.56 -22.16
N GLU A 30 -8.27 -38.51 -20.83
CA GLU A 30 -7.30 -38.96 -19.82
C GLU A 30 -5.91 -38.30 -19.92
N SER A 31 -5.78 -37.21 -20.68
CA SER A 31 -4.50 -36.54 -20.86
C SER A 31 -4.15 -35.65 -19.68
N ASN A 32 -2.85 -35.35 -19.54
CA ASN A 32 -2.37 -34.37 -18.57
C ASN A 32 -2.97 -32.97 -18.78
N ALA A 33 -3.50 -32.67 -19.98
CA ALA A 33 -4.18 -31.40 -20.26
C ALA A 33 -5.50 -31.24 -19.47
N GLN A 34 -6.07 -32.33 -18.94
CA GLN A 34 -7.32 -32.36 -18.17
C GLN A 34 -7.12 -32.45 -16.65
N VAL A 35 -5.86 -32.52 -16.22
CA VAL A 35 -5.49 -32.64 -14.81
C VAL A 35 -5.15 -31.26 -14.24
N TRP A 36 -6.00 -30.78 -13.33
CA TRP A 36 -5.88 -29.45 -12.75
C TRP A 36 -5.63 -29.54 -11.24
N SER A 37 -4.65 -28.78 -10.77
CA SER A 37 -4.49 -28.48 -9.34
C SER A 37 -5.03 -27.08 -9.09
N LEU A 38 -6.22 -27.00 -8.50
CA LEU A 38 -6.81 -25.72 -8.12
C LEU A 38 -6.22 -25.27 -6.79
N LYS A 39 -5.74 -24.04 -6.74
CA LYS A 39 -5.46 -23.34 -5.48
C LYS A 39 -6.58 -22.37 -5.20
N LYS A 40 -6.91 -22.19 -3.93
CA LYS A 40 -7.89 -21.18 -3.52
C LYS A 40 -7.41 -19.82 -4.03
N ALA A 41 -8.19 -19.19 -4.90
CA ALA A 41 -7.99 -17.80 -5.22
C ALA A 41 -8.41 -17.00 -3.99
N TYR A 42 -7.44 -16.40 -3.30
CA TYR A 42 -7.75 -15.39 -2.30
C TYR A 42 -8.04 -14.10 -3.07
N THR A 43 -9.29 -13.66 -3.05
CA THR A 43 -9.62 -12.30 -3.50
C THR A 43 -8.77 -11.34 -2.69
N LYS A 44 -7.98 -10.51 -3.39
CA LYS A 44 -7.23 -9.43 -2.74
C LYS A 44 -8.21 -8.59 -1.92
N GLN A 45 -7.85 -8.34 -0.67
CA GLN A 45 -8.65 -7.50 0.20
C GLN A 45 -8.46 -6.03 -0.15
N THR A 46 -9.41 -5.20 0.24
CA THR A 46 -9.28 -3.75 0.15
C THR A 46 -8.87 -3.16 1.48
N LEU A 47 -8.33 -1.94 1.45
CA LEU A 47 -8.10 -1.17 2.67
C LEU A 47 -9.40 -0.99 3.47
N ASP A 48 -10.52 -0.73 2.77
CA ASP A 48 -11.85 -0.63 3.36
C ASP A 48 -12.26 -1.90 4.13
N SER A 49 -12.18 -3.06 3.49
CA SER A 49 -12.55 -4.33 4.12
C SER A 49 -11.64 -4.78 5.27
N THR A 50 -10.48 -4.15 5.46
CA THR A 50 -9.47 -4.59 6.44
C THR A 50 -9.31 -3.60 7.60
N LEU A 51 -9.28 -2.31 7.28
CA LEU A 51 -9.14 -1.23 8.26
C LEU A 51 -10.43 -0.46 8.50
N GLY A 52 -11.51 -0.72 7.76
CA GLY A 52 -12.76 0.04 7.88
C GLY A 52 -12.67 1.47 7.37
N VAL A 53 -11.71 1.76 6.47
CA VAL A 53 -11.51 3.08 5.87
C VAL A 53 -11.56 3.01 4.35
N SER A 54 -12.37 3.88 3.75
CA SER A 54 -12.46 3.98 2.29
C SER A 54 -11.32 4.84 1.71
N GLY A 55 -10.77 4.47 0.55
CA GLY A 55 -9.85 5.34 -0.18
C GLY A 55 -10.47 6.65 -0.64
N ARG A 56 -11.81 6.73 -0.72
CA ARG A 56 -12.54 7.97 -1.03
C ARG A 56 -12.41 8.97 0.11
N THR A 57 -12.76 8.56 1.33
CA THR A 57 -12.69 9.44 2.52
C THR A 57 -11.27 9.92 2.79
N ILE A 58 -10.25 9.06 2.59
CA ILE A 58 -8.84 9.47 2.64
C ILE A 58 -8.53 10.59 1.65
N GLN A 59 -8.95 10.45 0.38
CA GLN A 59 -8.69 11.50 -0.61
C GLN A 59 -9.47 12.77 -0.31
N GLU A 60 -10.73 12.67 0.14
CA GLU A 60 -11.56 13.83 0.50
C GLU A 60 -10.92 14.63 1.66
N GLU A 61 -10.46 13.94 2.70
CA GLU A 61 -9.71 14.53 3.82
C GLU A 61 -8.45 15.26 3.34
N LEU A 62 -7.60 14.57 2.56
CA LEU A 62 -6.38 15.17 2.02
C LEU A 62 -6.70 16.36 1.09
N ALA A 63 -7.71 16.23 0.23
CA ALA A 63 -8.09 17.28 -0.72
C ALA A 63 -8.63 18.53 -0.02
N ALA A 64 -9.37 18.37 1.09
CA ALA A 64 -9.83 19.49 1.90
C ALA A 64 -8.68 20.32 2.49
N HIS A 65 -7.53 19.67 2.75
CA HIS A 65 -6.41 20.23 3.50
C HIS A 65 -5.16 20.51 2.64
N VAL A 66 -5.28 20.46 1.31
CA VAL A 66 -4.14 20.69 0.41
C VAL A 66 -3.69 22.16 0.37
N ASN A 67 -4.56 23.09 0.78
CA ASN A 67 -4.34 24.54 0.64
C ASN A 67 -4.42 25.35 1.95
N ASP A 68 -4.48 24.71 3.12
CA ASP A 68 -4.76 25.39 4.39
C ASP A 68 -3.70 25.20 5.49
N ARG A 69 -2.59 24.53 5.16
CA ARG A 69 -1.49 24.18 6.10
C ARG A 69 -1.91 23.28 7.26
N TYR A 70 -3.07 22.62 7.18
CA TYR A 70 -3.47 21.66 8.21
C TYR A 70 -2.42 20.56 8.37
N TYR A 71 -1.96 19.98 7.25
CA TYR A 71 -0.85 19.03 7.23
C TYR A 71 0.46 19.66 6.76
N LEU A 72 0.43 20.38 5.64
CA LEU A 72 1.62 20.92 4.98
C LEU A 72 2.41 21.84 5.91
N GLY A 73 3.72 21.62 5.96
CA GLY A 73 4.66 22.35 6.81
C GLY A 73 4.68 21.88 8.27
N THR A 74 3.96 20.81 8.64
CA THR A 74 4.14 20.21 9.98
C THR A 74 5.57 19.66 10.08
N HIS A 75 6.30 19.98 11.14
CA HIS A 75 7.68 19.53 11.28
C HIS A 75 7.78 18.01 11.47
N TYR A 76 8.94 17.46 11.11
CA TYR A 76 9.21 16.03 11.25
C TYR A 76 9.47 15.62 12.69
N CYS A 77 8.86 14.52 13.12
CA CYS A 77 9.16 13.91 14.41
C CYS A 77 9.95 12.60 14.22
N GLY A 78 11.19 12.55 14.68
CA GLY A 78 12.02 11.34 14.63
C GLY A 78 11.80 10.35 15.78
N GLU A 79 10.95 10.68 16.76
CA GLU A 79 10.78 9.90 18.01
C GLU A 79 9.86 8.68 17.83
N TYR A 80 10.35 7.65 17.14
CA TYR A 80 9.59 6.44 16.79
C TYR A 80 9.16 5.58 18.00
N THR A 81 9.66 5.84 19.20
CA THR A 81 9.27 5.12 20.43
C THR A 81 8.06 5.73 21.13
N ILE A 82 7.63 6.93 20.74
CA ILE A 82 6.49 7.65 21.34
C ILE A 82 5.46 7.95 20.24
N PRO A 83 4.53 7.01 19.95
CA PRO A 83 3.60 7.13 18.82
C PRO A 83 2.80 8.44 18.81
N ASP A 84 2.38 8.90 19.99
CA ASP A 84 1.61 10.13 20.14
C ASP A 84 2.34 11.35 19.54
N ARG A 85 3.66 11.47 19.72
CA ARG A 85 4.44 12.60 19.17
C ARG A 85 4.52 12.63 17.64
N CYS A 86 4.15 11.55 16.97
CA CYS A 86 4.20 11.45 15.52
C CYS A 86 2.84 11.70 14.86
N MET A 87 1.82 12.12 15.62
CA MET A 87 0.41 12.14 15.22
C MET A 87 -0.26 13.51 15.40
N HIS A 88 0.50 14.61 15.35
CA HIS A 88 -0.04 15.95 15.65
C HIS A 88 0.21 16.91 14.48
N PRO A 89 -0.64 16.94 13.44
CA PRO A 89 -0.51 17.91 12.35
C PRO A 89 -0.73 19.34 12.85
N ASN A 90 -0.25 20.35 12.10
CA ASN A 90 -0.44 21.76 12.43
C ASN A 90 -1.90 22.14 12.73
N GLY A 91 -2.85 21.56 11.98
CA GLY A 91 -4.29 21.82 12.18
C GLY A 91 -4.95 21.04 13.31
N SER A 92 -4.22 20.13 13.98
CA SER A 92 -4.69 19.38 15.15
C SER A 92 -3.51 19.11 16.10
N PRO A 93 -3.01 20.16 16.77
CA PRO A 93 -1.88 20.02 17.68
C PRO A 93 -2.26 19.21 18.92
N GLY A 94 -1.26 18.54 19.49
CA GLY A 94 -1.38 17.80 20.74
C GLY A 94 -1.24 18.70 21.98
N TYR A 95 -0.93 18.07 23.10
CA TYR A 95 -0.71 18.76 24.38
C TYR A 95 0.36 19.86 24.25
N ASN A 96 0.15 21.00 24.93
CA ASN A 96 1.03 22.18 24.86
C ASN A 96 1.27 22.75 23.45
N ASN A 97 0.30 22.61 22.54
CA ASN A 97 0.40 23.02 21.14
C ASN A 97 1.54 22.33 20.37
N TYR A 98 1.96 21.15 20.82
CA TYR A 98 2.97 20.38 20.11
C TYR A 98 2.40 19.89 18.77
N THR A 99 3.13 20.14 17.68
CA THR A 99 2.89 19.52 16.38
C THR A 99 4.02 18.53 16.09
N GLY A 100 3.86 17.63 15.14
CA GLY A 100 4.87 16.62 14.83
C GLY A 100 4.28 15.48 14.02
N LEU A 101 4.91 15.18 12.88
CA LEU A 101 4.56 14.04 12.03
C LEU A 101 5.81 13.31 11.60
N ASN A 102 5.89 12.00 11.84
CA ASN A 102 6.82 11.14 11.11
C ASN A 102 6.14 10.62 9.82
N CYS A 103 6.88 9.90 8.97
CA CYS A 103 6.33 9.41 7.69
C CYS A 103 5.08 8.54 7.89
N THR A 104 5.13 7.62 8.87
CA THR A 104 4.05 6.67 9.14
C THR A 104 2.89 7.30 9.92
N GLY A 105 3.20 8.21 10.83
CA GLY A 105 2.26 8.92 11.68
C GLY A 105 1.39 9.87 10.87
N PHE A 106 1.92 10.44 9.78
CA PHE A 106 1.07 11.13 8.81
C PHE A 106 0.00 10.19 8.20
N ILE A 107 0.39 9.00 7.73
CA ILE A 107 -0.55 8.01 7.20
C ILE A 107 -1.55 7.57 8.26
N ALA A 108 -1.06 7.23 9.45
CA ALA A 108 -1.87 6.76 10.56
C ALA A 108 -2.86 7.83 11.03
N PHE A 109 -2.45 9.10 11.10
CA PHE A 109 -3.35 10.20 11.45
C PHE A 109 -4.47 10.35 10.43
N VAL A 110 -4.15 10.41 9.14
CA VAL A 110 -5.16 10.55 8.08
C VAL A 110 -6.12 9.37 8.07
N VAL A 111 -5.59 8.14 8.14
CA VAL A 111 -6.40 6.92 8.19
C VAL A 111 -7.30 6.88 9.42
N GLY A 112 -6.76 7.20 10.61
CA GLY A 112 -7.51 7.24 11.86
C GLY A 112 -8.58 8.34 11.86
N LYS A 113 -8.27 9.53 11.34
CA LYS A 113 -9.23 10.63 11.18
C LYS A 113 -10.37 10.26 10.23
N CYS A 114 -10.10 9.42 9.24
CA CYS A 114 -11.08 8.85 8.33
C CYS A 114 -11.83 7.61 8.89
N GLY A 115 -11.63 7.27 10.16
CA GLY A 115 -12.33 6.18 10.85
C GLY A 115 -11.64 4.81 10.81
N GLY A 116 -10.41 4.72 10.29
CA GLY A 116 -9.69 3.46 10.17
C GLY A 116 -9.21 2.87 11.50
N ASP A 117 -9.29 1.55 11.65
CA ASP A 117 -8.84 0.81 12.84
C ASP A 117 -7.31 0.65 12.87
N LEU A 118 -6.64 1.59 13.51
CA LEU A 118 -5.19 1.55 13.76
C LEU A 118 -4.76 0.47 14.76
N GLY A 119 -5.70 -0.08 15.54
CA GLY A 119 -5.41 -1.12 16.53
C GLY A 119 -4.90 -2.41 15.88
N MET A 120 -5.38 -2.74 14.69
CA MET A 120 -4.91 -3.89 13.92
C MET A 120 -3.46 -3.74 13.47
N ILE A 121 -3.04 -2.52 13.13
CA ILE A 121 -1.66 -2.19 12.80
C ILE A 121 -0.78 -2.32 14.06
N ALA A 122 -1.20 -1.73 15.18
CA ALA A 122 -0.41 -1.77 16.42
C ALA A 122 -0.16 -3.19 16.94
N ARG A 123 -1.12 -4.11 16.72
CA ARG A 123 -1.01 -5.54 17.10
C ARG A 123 0.12 -6.29 16.37
N MET A 124 0.74 -5.70 15.34
CA MET A 124 1.90 -6.31 14.66
C MET A 124 3.19 -6.26 15.49
N GLY A 125 3.19 -5.55 16.62
CA GLY A 125 4.12 -5.78 17.73
C GLY A 125 5.50 -5.12 17.62
N ARG A 126 5.76 -4.29 16.60
CA ARG A 126 6.98 -3.44 16.61
C ARG A 126 6.78 -2.16 17.43
N ASN A 127 7.85 -1.70 18.09
CA ASN A 127 7.90 -0.42 18.79
C ASN A 127 7.43 0.72 17.87
N GLY A 128 6.66 1.66 18.42
CA GLY A 128 6.00 2.71 17.65
C GLY A 128 4.57 2.34 17.22
N GLY A 129 4.12 1.08 17.39
CA GLY A 129 2.72 0.72 17.14
C GLY A 129 2.27 1.08 15.72
N TYR A 130 1.17 1.83 15.59
CA TYR A 130 0.67 2.29 14.29
C TYR A 130 1.47 3.44 13.65
N THR A 131 2.45 4.04 14.33
CA THR A 131 3.39 5.01 13.73
C THR A 131 4.72 4.35 13.32
N ASN A 132 4.74 3.02 13.22
CA ASN A 132 5.86 2.24 12.68
C ASN A 132 5.51 1.64 11.31
N GLY A 133 6.21 2.05 10.26
CA GLY A 133 5.90 1.65 8.88
C GLY A 133 5.98 0.13 8.64
N SER A 134 6.89 -0.58 9.30
CA SER A 134 6.97 -2.03 9.19
C SER A 134 5.74 -2.75 9.77
N ASN A 135 5.02 -2.16 10.73
CA ASN A 135 3.76 -2.74 11.20
C ASN A 135 2.67 -2.63 10.11
N TRP A 136 2.62 -1.54 9.35
CA TRP A 136 1.71 -1.39 8.22
C TRP A 136 1.97 -2.45 7.16
N TYR A 137 3.23 -2.58 6.71
CA TYR A 137 3.59 -3.59 5.72
C TYR A 137 3.27 -5.01 6.19
N LYS A 138 3.60 -5.36 7.45
CA LYS A 138 3.28 -6.67 8.03
C LYS A 138 1.78 -6.96 8.02
N TYR A 139 0.97 -6.00 8.48
CA TYR A 139 -0.48 -6.18 8.55
C TYR A 139 -1.09 -6.31 7.15
N LEU A 140 -0.81 -5.36 6.26
CA LEU A 140 -1.38 -5.32 4.91
C LEU A 140 -1.03 -6.57 4.10
N LYS A 141 0.18 -7.10 4.31
CA LYS A 141 0.60 -8.39 3.73
C LYS A 141 -0.13 -9.57 4.36
N SER A 142 -0.35 -9.59 5.68
CA SER A 142 -1.01 -10.72 6.37
C SER A 142 -2.48 -10.85 5.98
N VAL A 143 -3.15 -9.74 5.67
CA VAL A 143 -4.55 -9.73 5.18
C VAL A 143 -4.66 -9.81 3.66
N ASN A 144 -3.54 -9.95 2.94
CA ASN A 144 -3.49 -10.03 1.47
C ASN A 144 -4.23 -8.85 0.81
N VAL A 145 -3.94 -7.62 1.26
CA VAL A 145 -4.48 -6.41 0.62
C VAL A 145 -3.96 -6.31 -0.82
N GLU A 146 -4.73 -5.68 -1.70
CA GLU A 146 -4.26 -5.38 -3.04
C GLU A 146 -3.01 -4.48 -3.03
N CYS A 147 -1.87 -5.11 -3.33
CA CYS A 147 -0.57 -4.47 -3.36
C CYS A 147 0.24 -4.93 -4.58
N TYR A 148 1.11 -4.04 -5.07
CA TYR A 148 2.04 -4.25 -6.19
C TYR A 148 3.45 -3.83 -5.78
N ALA A 149 4.45 -4.64 -6.10
CA ALA A 149 5.84 -4.38 -5.72
C ALA A 149 6.68 -4.00 -6.94
N TYR A 150 7.56 -3.01 -6.77
CA TYR A 150 8.43 -2.47 -7.80
C TYR A 150 9.84 -2.25 -7.25
N ASN A 151 10.87 -2.31 -8.10
CA ASN A 151 12.26 -2.10 -7.68
C ASN A 151 12.70 -0.63 -7.74
N SER A 152 11.86 0.25 -8.28
CA SER A 152 12.13 1.70 -8.32
C SER A 152 10.84 2.51 -8.42
N ILE A 153 10.90 3.79 -8.03
CA ILE A 153 9.81 4.75 -8.23
C ILE A 153 9.46 4.87 -9.74
N ALA A 154 10.47 4.87 -10.62
CA ALA A 154 10.26 4.93 -12.06
C ALA A 154 9.45 3.74 -12.58
N GLU A 155 9.72 2.53 -12.07
CA GLU A 155 8.94 1.33 -12.42
C GLU A 155 7.50 1.40 -11.91
N LEU A 156 7.31 1.86 -10.65
CA LEU A 156 5.98 2.08 -10.07
C LEU A 156 5.15 3.03 -10.93
N LEU A 157 5.71 4.18 -11.31
CA LEU A 157 5.02 5.21 -12.10
C LEU A 157 4.73 4.74 -13.54
N ARG A 158 5.72 4.12 -14.21
CA ARG A 158 5.57 3.63 -15.60
C ARG A 158 4.52 2.53 -15.73
N ASN A 159 4.21 1.83 -14.64
CA ASN A 159 3.21 0.78 -14.65
C ASN A 159 1.77 1.32 -14.77
N GLY A 160 1.54 2.61 -14.50
CA GLY A 160 0.25 3.26 -14.74
C GLY A 160 -0.87 2.86 -13.78
N ARG A 161 -0.56 2.26 -12.62
CA ARG A 161 -1.55 1.77 -11.63
C ARG A 161 -1.84 2.73 -10.47
N ALA A 162 -0.98 3.72 -10.26
CA ALA A 162 -1.08 4.62 -9.13
C ALA A 162 -2.27 5.58 -9.28
N GLU A 163 -3.07 5.68 -8.24
CA GLU A 163 -4.20 6.60 -8.17
C GLU A 163 -4.08 7.50 -6.95
N LYS A 164 -4.56 8.74 -7.08
CA LYS A 164 -4.49 9.73 -6.01
C LYS A 164 -5.14 9.18 -4.73
N GLY A 165 -4.37 9.18 -3.64
CA GLY A 165 -4.75 8.63 -2.34
C GLY A 165 -4.24 7.21 -2.07
N ASP A 166 -3.67 6.51 -3.05
CA ASP A 166 -2.96 5.24 -2.79
C ASP A 166 -1.80 5.41 -1.81
N ILE A 167 -1.47 4.36 -1.06
CA ILE A 167 -0.36 4.38 -0.12
C ILE A 167 0.86 3.74 -0.78
N MET A 168 2.00 4.43 -0.75
CA MET A 168 3.30 3.90 -1.11
C MET A 168 4.06 3.53 0.17
N TYR A 169 4.59 2.32 0.22
CA TYR A 169 5.53 1.87 1.26
C TYR A 169 6.89 1.52 0.63
N LYS A 170 7.96 2.16 1.10
CA LYS A 170 9.34 1.85 0.76
C LYS A 170 9.93 0.90 1.80
N GLU A 171 10.45 -0.22 1.35
CA GLU A 171 11.21 -1.19 2.16
C GLU A 171 12.67 -1.24 1.70
N PRO A 172 13.63 -0.93 2.59
CA PRO A 172 15.04 -1.16 2.33
C PRO A 172 15.35 -2.64 2.09
N LYS A 173 16.12 -2.99 1.05
CA LYS A 173 16.58 -4.39 0.87
C LYS A 173 17.64 -4.76 1.92
N ASN A 174 18.35 -3.79 2.48
CA ASN A 174 19.34 -3.99 3.53
C ASN A 174 19.19 -2.96 4.65
N TRP A 175 18.62 -3.40 5.77
CA TRP A 175 18.41 -2.59 6.97
C TRP A 175 19.70 -2.22 7.73
N ASN A 176 20.84 -2.84 7.40
CA ASN A 176 22.12 -2.54 8.04
C ASN A 176 22.87 -1.35 7.40
N CYS A 177 22.34 -0.77 6.32
CA CYS A 177 22.98 0.32 5.60
C CYS A 177 22.53 1.73 6.04
N GLY A 178 21.78 1.84 7.14
CA GLY A 178 21.24 3.12 7.62
C GLY A 178 19.99 3.61 6.88
N GLU A 179 19.44 2.78 5.98
CA GLU A 179 18.19 3.05 5.28
C GLU A 179 16.96 2.81 6.18
N ASP A 180 15.98 3.71 6.11
CA ASP A 180 14.71 3.60 6.81
C ASP A 180 13.57 3.36 5.82
N CYS A 181 12.49 2.73 6.29
CA CYS A 181 11.25 2.64 5.54
C CYS A 181 10.63 4.03 5.37
N HIS A 182 9.83 4.19 4.32
CA HIS A 182 9.12 5.44 4.06
C HIS A 182 7.69 5.19 3.63
N LEU A 183 6.76 6.04 4.08
CA LEU A 183 5.38 6.01 3.64
C LEU A 183 4.94 7.36 3.07
N ALA A 184 4.10 7.28 2.05
CA ALA A 184 3.52 8.45 1.40
C ALA A 184 2.14 8.12 0.83
N PHE A 185 1.27 9.13 0.73
CA PHE A 185 0.13 9.07 -0.18
C PHE A 185 0.60 9.46 -1.58
N PHE A 186 0.23 8.68 -2.60
CA PHE A 186 0.37 9.10 -3.98
C PHE A 186 -0.56 10.29 -4.24
N TRP A 187 -0.02 11.37 -4.80
CA TRP A 187 -0.73 12.63 -5.00
C TRP A 187 -0.64 13.18 -6.42
N GLY A 188 -0.24 12.33 -7.37
CA GLY A 188 -0.25 12.61 -8.81
C GLY A 188 -1.65 12.90 -9.36
N ASP A 189 -1.73 13.79 -10.34
CA ASP A 189 -2.91 14.01 -11.16
C ASP A 189 -3.04 12.91 -12.23
N THR A 190 -1.90 12.33 -12.63
CA THR A 190 -1.79 11.12 -13.44
C THR A 190 -0.95 10.05 -12.74
N ALA A 191 -1.10 8.78 -13.13
CA ALA A 191 -0.33 7.67 -12.57
C ALA A 191 1.19 7.76 -12.81
N TRP A 192 1.63 8.65 -13.72
CA TRP A 192 3.04 8.85 -14.07
C TRP A 192 3.71 9.98 -13.29
N ASP A 193 2.94 10.77 -12.53
CA ASP A 193 3.47 11.91 -11.80
C ASP A 193 4.30 11.43 -10.60
N ASN A 194 5.58 11.82 -10.55
CA ASN A 194 6.35 11.66 -9.32
C ASN A 194 5.93 12.74 -8.32
N LYS A 195 4.76 12.54 -7.69
CA LYS A 195 4.16 13.49 -6.75
C LYS A 195 3.52 12.73 -5.61
N PHE A 196 4.06 12.92 -4.43
CA PHE A 196 3.68 12.21 -3.22
C PHE A 196 3.45 13.21 -2.10
N TRP A 197 2.51 12.93 -1.20
CA TRP A 197 2.31 13.67 0.03
C TRP A 197 2.86 12.84 1.19
N HIS A 198 3.84 13.38 1.89
CA HIS A 198 4.61 12.65 2.90
C HIS A 198 5.25 13.59 3.92
N SER A 199 5.74 13.01 5.02
CA SER A 199 6.57 13.72 6.01
C SER A 199 7.99 13.19 5.93
N LEU A 200 8.96 14.09 5.81
CA LEU A 200 10.41 13.86 5.88
C LEU A 200 11.02 14.92 6.80
N GLU A 201 12.34 14.90 7.01
CA GLU A 201 13.07 15.84 7.87
C GLU A 201 12.74 17.33 7.61
N ASP A 202 12.51 17.70 6.34
CA ASP A 202 12.10 19.07 5.94
C ASP A 202 10.63 19.41 6.25
N GLY A 203 9.91 18.47 6.88
CA GLY A 203 8.50 18.56 7.24
C GLY A 203 7.56 17.83 6.28
N ASN A 204 6.26 17.98 6.55
CA ASN A 204 5.20 17.45 5.73
C ASN A 204 5.04 18.27 4.44
N GLN A 205 5.13 17.60 3.30
CA GLN A 205 5.21 18.24 1.99
C GLN A 205 4.57 17.39 0.89
N ILE A 206 4.28 18.05 -0.23
CA ILE A 206 3.95 17.40 -1.50
C ILE A 206 5.15 17.59 -2.42
N SER A 207 5.87 16.50 -2.70
CA SER A 207 7.08 16.54 -3.50
C SER A 207 7.31 15.23 -4.27
N PRO A 208 8.21 15.23 -5.26
CA PRO A 208 8.72 14.00 -5.84
C PRO A 208 9.49 13.18 -4.80
N LEU A 209 9.36 11.85 -4.88
CA LEU A 209 10.30 10.97 -4.19
C LEU A 209 11.61 10.94 -4.98
N GLN A 210 12.72 11.09 -4.26
CA GLN A 210 14.05 11.08 -4.85
C GLN A 210 14.50 9.67 -5.18
N VAL A 211 15.39 9.53 -6.16
CA VAL A 211 16.07 8.26 -6.42
C VAL A 211 17.12 8.07 -5.34
N GLU A 212 17.02 6.96 -4.62
CA GLU A 212 17.95 6.62 -3.55
C GLU A 212 19.09 5.73 -4.05
N ASN A 213 20.25 5.86 -3.41
CA ASN A 213 21.47 5.12 -3.76
C ASN A 213 21.44 3.65 -3.33
N TYR A 214 20.45 3.26 -2.53
CA TYR A 214 20.32 1.92 -2.00
C TYR A 214 19.19 1.16 -2.70
N ALA A 215 19.37 -0.15 -2.77
CA ALA A 215 18.36 -1.01 -3.34
C ALA A 215 17.14 -1.05 -2.41
N ASN A 216 16.00 -0.60 -2.93
CA ASN A 216 14.73 -0.52 -2.23
C ASN A 216 13.66 -1.34 -2.98
N THR A 217 12.60 -1.70 -2.26
CA THR A 217 11.36 -2.21 -2.87
C THR A 217 10.24 -1.23 -2.54
N TYR A 218 9.49 -0.82 -3.55
CA TYR A 218 8.36 0.10 -3.43
C TYR A 218 7.07 -0.69 -3.60
N TYR A 219 6.22 -0.63 -2.59
CA TYR A 219 4.93 -1.29 -2.55
C TYR A 219 3.83 -0.25 -2.74
N LEU A 220 3.07 -0.37 -3.83
CA LEU A 220 1.86 0.41 -4.08
C LEU A 220 0.66 -0.35 -3.50
N ILE A 221 0.14 0.14 -2.39
CA ILE A 221 -1.05 -0.38 -1.71
C ILE A 221 -2.27 0.38 -2.23
N LYS A 222 -3.19 -0.36 -2.83
CA LYS A 222 -4.40 0.22 -3.41
C LYS A 222 -5.39 0.56 -2.30
N THR A 223 -5.86 1.81 -2.31
CA THR A 223 -6.88 2.29 -1.36
C THR A 223 -8.30 2.23 -1.94
N ARG A 224 -8.42 2.03 -3.26
CA ARG A 224 -9.67 2.00 -4.04
C ARG A 224 -9.81 0.69 -4.80
N LYS A 225 -11.06 0.32 -5.11
CA LYS A 225 -11.38 -0.71 -6.11
C LYS A 225 -11.67 -0.06 -7.46
#